data_AF-A0A2V5Q4Q0-F1
#
_entry.id   AF-A0A2V5Q4Q0-F1
#
_cell.length_a   1.000
_cell.length_b   1.000
_cell.length_c   1.000
_cell.angle_alpha   90.00
_cell.angle_beta   90.00
_cell.angle_gamma   90.00
#
_symmetry.space_group_name_H-M   'P 1'
#
loop_
_entity.id
_entity.type
_entity.pdbx_description
1 polymer ?
#
loop_
_entity_poly.entity_id
_entity_poly.type
_entity_poly.pdbx_seq_one_letter_code
_entity_poly.pdbx_strand_id
1 'polypeptide(L)'
;MSGTYDFTGFGTDARKMNGGGKVAVTSGDVFAIPVLGPISEILNHIVPGMGYSIAREASTKFRINDGIIHTDDFNVSGQLFSVIGHGDVHFLDDKIDLDVRISAKGPGVVLTPVYKLFEYKAEGSLKKPDWHPKIF
;
A
#
# COMPACT_ATOMS: atom_id res chain seq x y z
N MET A 1 8.17 -7.02 12.88
CA MET A 1 8.48 -6.86 11.44
C MET A 1 9.50 -7.91 11.04
N SER A 2 9.26 -8.64 9.95
CA SER A 2 10.16 -9.67 9.41
C SER A 2 10.19 -9.57 7.89
N GLY A 3 11.36 -9.53 7.28
CA GLY A 3 11.50 -9.46 5.82
C GLY A 3 12.62 -10.37 5.33
N THR A 4 12.43 -10.94 4.14
CA THR A 4 13.49 -11.65 3.42
C THR A 4 13.69 -10.92 2.09
N TYR A 5 14.92 -10.52 1.81
CA TYR A 5 15.30 -9.81 0.60
C TYR A 5 16.51 -10.48 -0.02
N ASP A 6 16.53 -10.54 -1.35
CA ASP A 6 17.69 -10.93 -2.14
C ASP A 6 18.00 -9.79 -3.11
N PHE A 7 19.22 -9.28 -3.06
CA PHE A 7 19.60 -8.09 -3.80
C PHE A 7 20.96 -8.23 -4.46
N THR A 8 21.04 -7.82 -5.72
CA THR A 8 22.27 -7.70 -6.49
C THR A 8 22.42 -6.27 -7.01
N GLY A 9 23.53 -5.63 -6.66
CA GLY A 9 23.84 -4.25 -7.09
C GLY A 9 25.24 -4.16 -7.64
N PHE A 10 25.42 -3.34 -8.68
CA PHE A 10 26.73 -3.01 -9.23
C PHE A 10 27.17 -1.61 -8.78
N GLY A 11 28.08 -1.55 -7.80
CA GLY A 11 28.72 -0.30 -7.36
C GLY A 11 27.80 0.65 -6.59
N THR A 12 28.02 1.96 -6.72
CA THR A 12 27.24 3.04 -6.05
C THR A 12 26.01 3.48 -6.84
N ASP A 13 25.74 2.86 -7.99
CA ASP A 13 24.66 3.24 -8.89
C ASP A 13 23.36 2.56 -8.46
N ALA A 14 22.57 3.27 -7.66
CA ALA A 14 21.27 2.82 -7.20
C ALA A 14 20.28 2.54 -8.34
N ARG A 15 20.55 2.97 -9.58
CA ARG A 15 19.75 2.57 -10.75
C ARG A 15 20.06 1.16 -11.21
N LYS A 16 21.29 0.65 -11.03
CA LYS A 16 21.68 -0.71 -11.43
C LYS A 16 21.30 -1.80 -10.43
N MET A 17 20.44 -1.42 -9.50
CA MET A 17 19.94 -2.20 -8.39
C MET A 17 18.88 -3.17 -8.92
N ASN A 18 19.22 -4.46 -8.95
CA ASN A 18 18.33 -5.53 -9.36
C ASN A 18 18.13 -6.54 -8.22
N GLY A 19 16.89 -6.94 -7.98
CA GLY A 19 16.62 -7.94 -6.96
C GLY A 19 15.14 -8.04 -6.65
N GLY A 20 14.83 -8.68 -5.53
CA GLY A 20 13.46 -8.79 -5.10
C GLY A 20 13.37 -9.41 -3.72
N GLY A 21 12.17 -9.44 -3.19
CA GLY A 21 11.97 -9.97 -1.86
C GLY A 21 10.54 -9.94 -1.44
N LYS A 22 10.33 -10.28 -0.18
CA LYS A 22 9.06 -10.19 0.49
C LYS A 22 9.22 -9.42 1.79
N VAL A 23 8.38 -8.42 1.98
CA VAL A 23 8.24 -7.71 3.24
C VAL A 23 6.97 -8.18 3.92
N ALA A 24 7.04 -8.45 5.22
CA ALA A 24 5.87 -8.67 6.06
C ALA A 24 5.99 -7.86 7.37
N VAL A 25 5.00 -7.01 7.61
CA VAL A 25 4.80 -6.35 8.89
C VAL A 25 3.73 -7.12 9.63
N THR A 26 4.10 -7.70 10.76
CA THR A 26 3.18 -8.38 11.69
C THR A 26 3.21 -7.64 13.02
N SER A 27 2.03 -7.37 13.57
CA SER A 27 1.84 -6.71 14.87
C SER A 27 2.49 -5.33 14.99
N GLY A 28 2.34 -4.49 13.95
CA GLY A 28 2.82 -3.09 13.96
C GLY A 28 1.73 -2.12 13.50
N ASP A 29 1.94 -0.83 13.74
CA ASP A 29 1.09 0.22 13.15
C ASP A 29 1.48 0.41 11.68
N VAL A 30 0.76 -0.26 10.78
CA VAL A 30 1.02 -0.19 9.33
C VAL A 30 0.86 1.25 8.81
N PHE A 31 0.05 2.10 9.45
CA PHE A 31 -0.12 3.49 9.04
C PHE A 31 1.08 4.39 9.40
N ALA A 32 2.02 3.91 10.23
CA ALA A 32 3.29 4.59 10.42
C ALA A 32 4.19 4.55 9.16
N ILE A 33 3.86 3.75 8.15
CA ILE A 33 4.50 3.78 6.85
C ILE A 33 4.02 5.05 6.11
N PRO A 34 4.89 6.05 5.85
CA PRO A 34 4.46 7.39 5.43
C PRO A 34 3.57 7.43 4.18
N VAL A 35 3.84 6.56 3.20
CA VAL A 35 3.04 6.48 1.96
C VAL A 35 1.59 6.02 2.21
N LEU A 36 1.34 5.34 3.34
CA LEU A 36 0.01 4.84 3.72
C LEU A 36 -0.74 5.80 4.66
N GLY A 37 -0.13 6.90 5.08
CA GLY A 37 -0.74 7.89 5.98
C GLY A 37 -2.11 8.40 5.49
N PRO A 38 -2.25 8.85 4.24
CA PRO A 38 -3.51 9.37 3.70
C PRO A 38 -4.65 8.33 3.63
N ILE A 39 -4.33 7.03 3.64
CA ILE A 39 -5.34 5.96 3.58
C ILE A 39 -6.25 6.00 4.83
N SER A 40 -5.73 6.42 5.97
CA SER A 40 -6.52 6.53 7.21
C SER A 40 -7.69 7.53 7.08
N GLU A 41 -7.48 8.66 6.40
CA GLU A 41 -8.51 9.66 6.12
C GLU A 41 -9.54 9.11 5.14
N ILE A 42 -9.08 8.43 4.08
CA ILE A 42 -9.96 7.75 3.11
C ILE A 42 -10.87 6.75 3.81
N LEU A 43 -10.33 5.92 4.69
CA LEU A 43 -11.10 4.93 5.45
C LEU A 43 -12.15 5.58 6.36
N ASN A 44 -11.82 6.70 7.01
CA ASN A 44 -12.76 7.44 7.85
C ASN A 44 -13.92 8.08 7.06
N HIS A 45 -13.69 8.50 5.81
CA HIS A 45 -14.75 9.00 4.93
C HIS A 45 -15.72 7.90 4.48
N ILE A 46 -15.22 6.67 4.32
CA ILE A 46 -16.05 5.52 3.93
C ILE A 46 -16.93 5.07 5.11
N VAL A 47 -16.31 4.84 6.28
CA VAL A 47 -17.03 4.50 7.52
C VAL A 47 -16.42 5.29 8.67
N PRO A 48 -17.21 6.13 9.37
CA PRO A 48 -16.74 6.83 10.56
C PRO A 48 -16.14 5.85 11.57
N GLY A 49 -14.89 6.07 11.95
CA GLY A 49 -14.18 5.21 12.90
C GLY A 49 -13.24 4.17 12.27
N MET A 50 -13.34 3.91 10.96
CA MET A 50 -12.56 2.85 10.31
C MET A 50 -11.08 3.20 10.15
N GLY A 51 -10.73 4.48 9.98
CA GLY A 51 -9.34 4.95 9.92
C GLY A 51 -8.57 4.78 11.23
N TYR A 52 -9.26 4.57 12.35
CA TYR A 52 -8.64 4.24 13.65
C TYR A 52 -8.45 2.73 13.85
N SER A 53 -8.99 1.89 12.94
CA SER A 53 -8.77 0.46 13.00
C SER A 53 -7.32 0.18 12.64
N ILE A 54 -6.52 -0.25 13.62
CA ILE A 54 -5.10 -0.53 13.41
C ILE A 54 -4.97 -1.67 12.39
N ALA A 55 -4.34 -1.38 11.25
CA ALA A 55 -3.86 -2.42 10.35
C ALA A 55 -2.76 -3.18 11.07
N ARG A 56 -2.98 -4.48 11.30
CA ARG A 56 -2.08 -5.32 12.11
C ARG A 56 -1.07 -6.07 11.25
N GLU A 57 -1.41 -6.25 9.98
CA GLU A 57 -0.65 -7.05 9.05
C GLU A 57 -0.55 -6.33 7.71
N ALA A 58 0.65 -6.25 7.16
CA ALA A 58 0.90 -5.84 5.79
C ALA A 58 1.93 -6.77 5.15
N SER A 59 1.75 -7.12 3.89
CA SER A 59 2.72 -7.92 3.16
C SER A 59 2.75 -7.58 1.68
N THR A 60 3.91 -7.74 1.07
CA THR A 60 4.11 -7.54 -0.36
C THR A 60 5.32 -8.33 -0.83
N LYS A 61 5.26 -8.86 -2.04
CA LYS A 61 6.44 -9.20 -2.81
C LYS A 61 6.79 -8.03 -3.70
N PHE A 62 8.07 -7.74 -3.80
CA PHE A 62 8.58 -6.68 -4.65
C PHE A 62 9.70 -7.20 -5.53
N ARG A 63 9.85 -6.58 -6.69
CA ARG A 63 11.03 -6.67 -7.54
C ARG A 63 11.60 -5.28 -7.73
N ILE A 64 12.91 -5.19 -7.81
CA ILE A 64 13.61 -3.95 -8.12
C ILE A 64 14.32 -4.16 -9.44
N ASN A 65 14.06 -3.26 -10.39
CA ASN A 65 14.77 -3.18 -11.66
C ASN A 65 14.90 -1.71 -12.05
N ASP A 66 16.08 -1.31 -12.52
CA ASP A 66 16.37 0.04 -13.01
C ASP A 66 15.99 1.17 -12.03
N GLY A 67 16.11 0.91 -10.71
CA GLY A 67 15.73 1.86 -9.66
C GLY A 67 14.22 2.00 -9.42
N ILE A 68 13.42 1.08 -9.97
CA ILE A 68 11.96 1.01 -9.80
C ILE A 68 11.63 -0.19 -8.94
N ILE A 69 10.89 0.03 -7.86
CA ILE A 69 10.33 -1.04 -7.03
C ILE A 69 8.93 -1.33 -7.54
N HIS A 70 8.72 -2.53 -8.09
CA HIS A 70 7.43 -3.00 -8.57
C HIS A 70 6.83 -4.00 -7.59
N THR A 71 5.52 -3.92 -7.36
CA THR A 71 4.77 -4.96 -6.64
C THR A 71 3.48 -5.33 -7.37
N ASP A 72 3.24 -6.64 -7.48
CA ASP A 72 2.00 -7.20 -7.98
C ASP A 72 0.96 -7.44 -6.86
N ASP A 73 1.42 -7.52 -5.60
CA ASP A 73 0.65 -8.07 -4.48
C ASP A 73 0.89 -7.35 -3.15
N PHE A 74 0.62 -6.05 -3.10
CA PHE A 74 0.52 -5.33 -1.83
C PHE A 74 -0.78 -5.67 -1.10
N ASN A 75 -0.68 -6.12 0.15
CA ASN A 75 -1.81 -6.55 0.95
C ASN A 75 -1.72 -5.95 2.35
N VAL A 76 -2.81 -5.38 2.85
CA VAL A 76 -2.96 -4.93 4.24
C VAL A 76 -4.24 -5.51 4.83
N SER A 77 -4.16 -5.99 6.07
CA SER A 77 -5.29 -6.51 6.82
C SER A 77 -5.46 -5.76 8.14
N GLY A 78 -6.61 -5.10 8.27
CA GLY A 78 -7.11 -4.52 9.52
C GLY A 78 -8.28 -5.33 10.06
N GLN A 79 -8.72 -4.99 11.28
CA GLN A 79 -9.86 -5.66 11.89
C GLN A 79 -11.18 -5.37 11.14
N LEU A 80 -11.32 -4.14 10.65
CA LEU A 80 -12.54 -3.68 9.96
C LEU A 80 -12.35 -3.48 8.46
N PHE A 81 -11.17 -3.77 7.90
CA PHE A 81 -10.91 -3.58 6.48
C PHE A 81 -9.78 -4.48 5.96
N SER A 82 -9.66 -4.55 4.65
CA SER A 82 -8.46 -4.99 3.94
C SER A 82 -8.17 -4.07 2.77
N VAL A 83 -6.91 -4.01 2.39
CA VAL A 83 -6.43 -3.27 1.23
C VAL A 83 -5.62 -4.24 0.38
N ILE A 84 -5.87 -4.23 -0.93
CA ILE A 84 -5.02 -4.91 -1.91
C ILE A 84 -4.55 -3.88 -2.94
N GLY A 85 -3.35 -4.03 -3.48
CA GLY A 85 -2.85 -3.11 -4.48
C GLY A 85 -1.65 -3.62 -5.25
N HIS A 86 -1.30 -2.88 -6.28
CA HIS A 86 -0.16 -3.13 -7.16
C HIS A 86 0.36 -1.81 -7.72
N GLY A 87 1.57 -1.82 -8.25
CA GLY A 87 2.14 -0.67 -8.93
C GLY A 87 3.63 -0.47 -8.64
N ASP A 88 4.06 0.77 -8.86
CA ASP A 88 5.46 1.15 -8.97
C ASP A 88 5.84 2.27 -7.99
N VAL A 89 7.03 2.14 -7.43
CA VAL A 89 7.70 3.19 -6.65
C VAL A 89 9.04 3.51 -7.32
N HIS A 90 9.12 4.70 -7.89
CA HIS A 90 10.33 5.26 -8.48
C HIS A 90 11.08 6.06 -7.41
N PHE A 91 11.74 5.36 -6.49
CA PHE A 91 12.32 5.99 -5.30
C PHE A 91 13.41 7.04 -5.61
N LEU A 92 14.11 6.89 -6.74
CA LEU A 92 15.14 7.85 -7.19
C LEU A 92 14.56 9.11 -7.81
N ASP A 93 13.36 9.01 -8.38
CA ASP A 93 12.69 10.11 -9.07
C ASP A 93 11.58 10.74 -8.19
N ASP A 94 11.53 10.36 -6.90
CA ASP A 94 10.51 10.78 -5.93
C ASP A 94 9.08 10.58 -6.47
N LYS A 95 8.82 9.50 -7.23
CA LYS A 95 7.52 9.25 -7.85
C LYS A 95 6.90 7.94 -7.39
N ILE A 96 5.58 7.93 -7.29
CA ILE A 96 4.79 6.74 -7.05
C ILE A 96 3.65 6.63 -8.07
N ASP A 97 3.25 5.41 -8.36
CA ASP A 97 2.04 5.06 -9.08
C ASP A 97 1.52 3.75 -8.49
N LEU A 98 0.51 3.82 -7.61
CA LEU A 98 -0.12 2.65 -7.02
C LEU A 98 -1.62 2.62 -7.30
N ASP A 99 -2.10 1.43 -7.63
CA ASP A 99 -3.50 1.11 -7.76
C ASP A 99 -3.94 0.23 -6.60
N VAL A 100 -4.94 0.71 -5.86
CA VAL A 100 -5.33 0.13 -4.59
C VAL A 100 -6.84 -0.06 -4.53
N ARG A 101 -7.28 -1.20 -4.02
CA ARG A 101 -8.68 -1.47 -3.71
C ARG A 101 -8.85 -1.70 -2.22
N ILE A 102 -9.79 -0.97 -1.64
CA ILE A 102 -10.15 -1.09 -0.23
C ILE A 102 -11.36 -2.01 -0.10
N SER A 103 -11.50 -2.73 1.00
CA SER A 103 -12.66 -3.55 1.33
C SER A 103 -12.92 -3.50 2.84
N ALA A 104 -14.18 -3.38 3.24
CA ALA A 104 -14.62 -3.28 4.63
C ALA A 104 -15.01 -4.66 5.12
N LYS A 105 -14.84 -4.88 6.41
CA LYS A 105 -15.13 -6.12 7.11
C LYS A 105 -15.90 -5.81 8.39
N GLY A 106 -16.70 -6.77 8.86
CA GLY A 106 -17.35 -6.69 10.17
C GLY A 106 -18.89 -6.73 10.12
N PRO A 107 -19.53 -6.90 11.28
CA PRO A 107 -20.97 -7.19 11.37
C PRO A 107 -21.88 -6.06 10.87
N GLY A 108 -21.43 -4.80 10.90
CA GLY A 108 -22.20 -3.65 10.39
C GLY A 108 -22.21 -3.50 8.86
N VAL A 109 -21.33 -4.22 8.16
CA VAL A 109 -21.20 -4.20 6.68
C VAL A 109 -22.40 -4.86 6.00
N VAL A 110 -23.07 -5.79 6.69
CA VAL A 110 -24.23 -6.55 6.14
C VAL A 110 -25.46 -5.65 5.95
N LEU A 111 -25.55 -4.54 6.68
CA LEU A 111 -26.71 -3.64 6.68
C LEU A 111 -26.49 -2.35 5.87
N THR A 112 -25.29 -2.12 5.33
CA THR A 112 -24.96 -0.96 4.50
C THR A 112 -24.93 -1.37 3.01
N PRO A 113 -25.40 -0.55 2.06
CA PRO A 113 -25.30 -0.86 0.64
C PRO A 113 -23.85 -0.71 0.16
N VAL A 114 -23.01 -1.72 0.40
CA VAL A 114 -21.57 -1.75 0.04
C VAL A 114 -21.34 -2.52 -1.26
N TYR A 115 -21.65 -1.93 -2.41
CA TYR A 115 -21.57 -2.63 -3.71
C TYR A 115 -20.16 -2.75 -4.32
N LYS A 116 -19.15 -3.07 -3.49
CA LYS A 116 -17.69 -3.20 -3.77
C LYS A 116 -16.94 -1.88 -3.53
N LEU A 117 -16.14 -1.86 -2.48
CA LEU A 117 -15.39 -0.68 -2.05
C LEU A 117 -14.29 -0.26 -3.04
N PHE A 118 -14.05 1.05 -3.05
CA PHE A 118 -13.45 1.82 -4.14
C PHE A 118 -12.04 1.40 -4.53
N GLU A 119 -11.77 1.62 -5.82
CA GLU A 119 -10.42 1.68 -6.35
C GLU A 119 -9.90 3.11 -6.18
N TYR A 120 -8.68 3.23 -5.67
CA TYR A 120 -7.95 4.46 -5.49
C TYR A 120 -6.64 4.38 -6.26
N LYS A 121 -6.23 5.53 -6.77
CA LYS A 121 -4.93 5.76 -7.38
C LYS A 121 -4.12 6.60 -6.40
N ALA A 122 -2.86 6.22 -6.19
CA ALA A 122 -1.86 7.06 -5.54
C ALA A 122 -0.79 7.40 -6.56
N GLU A 123 -0.68 8.67 -6.93
CA GLU A 123 0.30 9.11 -7.92
C GLU A 123 1.02 10.40 -7.52
N GLY A 124 2.03 10.79 -8.30
CA GLY A 124 2.81 12.00 -8.02
C GLY A 124 3.97 11.73 -7.06
N SER A 125 4.21 12.65 -6.11
CA SER A 125 5.41 12.60 -5.27
C SER A 125 5.36 11.45 -4.25
N LEU A 126 6.42 10.66 -4.13
CA LEU A 126 6.51 9.59 -3.13
C LEU A 126 6.39 10.13 -1.70
N LYS A 127 6.87 11.36 -1.44
CA LYS A 127 6.77 12.02 -0.12
C LYS A 127 5.37 12.57 0.18
N LYS A 128 4.64 12.95 -0.87
CA LYS A 128 3.29 13.54 -0.79
C LYS A 128 2.44 13.00 -1.94
N PRO A 129 2.06 11.71 -1.87
CA PRO A 129 1.26 11.10 -2.91
C PRO A 129 -0.10 11.79 -3.00
N ASP A 130 -0.56 12.04 -4.22
CA ASP A 130 -1.92 12.44 -4.49
C ASP A 130 -2.79 11.18 -4.52
N TRP A 131 -3.72 11.09 -3.58
CA TRP A 131 -4.64 9.96 -3.47
C TRP A 131 -6.02 10.40 -3.90
N HIS A 132 -6.56 9.73 -4.91
CA HIS A 132 -7.90 10.03 -5.41
C HIS A 132 -8.63 8.75 -5.83
N PRO A 133 -9.98 8.74 -5.81
CA PRO A 133 -10.74 7.64 -6.36
C PRO A 133 -10.44 7.46 -7.85
N LYS A 134 -10.38 6.21 -8.31
CA LYS A 134 -10.53 5.88 -9.74
C LYS A 134 -12.01 6.02 -10.06
N ILE A 135 -12.41 7.19 -10.53
CA ILE A 135 -13.78 7.46 -10.94
C ILE A 135 -14.05 6.64 -12.23
N PHE A 136 -15.16 5.90 -12.26
CA PHE A 136 -15.63 5.15 -13.43
C PHE A 136 -16.11 6.06 -14.55
#